data_AF-A0A4Q5TNS1-F1
#
_entry.id   AF-A0A4Q5TNS1-F1
#
_cell.length_a   1.000
_cell.length_b   1.000
_cell.length_c   1.000
_cell.angle_alpha   90.00
_cell.angle_beta   90.00
_cell.angle_gamma   90.00
#
_symmetry.space_group_name_H-M   'P 1'
#
loop_
_entity.id
_entity.type
_entity.pdbx_description
1 polymer ?
#
loop_
_entity_poly.entity_id
_entity_poly.type
_entity_poly.pdbx_seq_one_letter_code
_entity_poly.pdbx_strand_id
1 'polypeptide(L)'
;MKSITLKLIALTVVNYFADYHSIFLSIFALIIIDWFTGAYAAVKNGEKVRSKKVRPTVEKSALYSVALVAVTIIQKTFLPVDSINLVLLIGSFMAFRELLSILENVSNITNLPLLRYFKTIVDKNKEVFDDMQLDKSTKDKKDETTP
;
A
#
# COMPACT_ATOMS: atom_id res chain seq x y z
N MET A 1 -38.55 15.33 -8.49
CA MET A 1 -37.44 16.25 -8.82
C MET A 1 -36.24 16.11 -7.88
N LYS A 2 -36.35 16.36 -6.58
CA LYS A 2 -35.20 16.30 -5.63
C LYS A 2 -34.44 14.96 -5.65
N SER A 3 -35.15 13.83 -5.79
CA SER A 3 -34.54 12.49 -5.86
C SER A 3 -33.77 12.24 -7.16
N ILE A 4 -34.16 12.86 -8.27
CA ILE A 4 -33.50 12.72 -9.56
C ILE A 4 -32.19 13.51 -9.55
N THR A 5 -32.24 14.76 -9.07
CA THR A 5 -31.04 15.61 -8.91
C THR A 5 -30.00 14.95 -8.00
N LEU A 6 -30.43 14.36 -6.87
CA LEU A 6 -29.52 13.66 -5.96
C LEU A 6 -28.85 12.45 -6.63
N LYS A 7 -29.62 11.66 -7.41
CA LYS A 7 -29.07 10.53 -8.17
C LYS A 7 -28.05 10.96 -9.22
N LEU A 8 -28.30 12.08 -9.91
CA LEU A 8 -27.37 12.62 -10.91
C LEU A 8 -26.07 13.07 -10.26
N ILE A 9 -26.15 13.79 -9.13
CA ILE A 9 -24.95 14.19 -8.38
C ILE A 9 -24.15 12.96 -7.93
N ALA A 10 -24.81 11.96 -7.34
CA ALA A 10 -24.16 10.74 -6.90
C ALA A 10 -23.51 9.98 -8.07
N LEU A 11 -24.19 9.89 -9.22
CA LEU A 11 -23.66 9.26 -10.42
C LEU A 11 -22.42 10.00 -10.94
N THR A 12 -22.44 11.33 -10.99
CA THR A 12 -21.28 12.14 -11.41
C THR A 12 -20.09 11.91 -10.49
N VAL A 13 -20.31 11.86 -9.17
CA VAL A 13 -19.24 11.57 -8.21
C VAL A 13 -18.67 10.17 -8.42
N VAL A 14 -19.52 9.14 -8.54
CA VAL A 14 -19.06 7.77 -8.78
C VAL A 14 -18.26 7.67 -10.08
N ASN A 15 -18.73 8.30 -11.15
CA ASN A 15 -18.04 8.30 -12.44
C ASN A 15 -16.68 9.01 -12.36
N TYR A 16 -16.57 10.07 -11.55
CA TYR A 16 -15.29 10.75 -11.33
C TYR A 16 -14.22 9.82 -10.72
N PHE A 17 -14.59 8.84 -9.89
CA PHE A 17 -13.64 7.89 -9.28
C PHE A 17 -13.56 6.53 -10.00
N ALA A 18 -14.31 6.34 -11.09
CA ALA A 18 -14.46 5.04 -11.75
C ALA A 18 -13.12 4.43 -12.21
N ASP A 19 -12.20 5.23 -12.73
CA ASP A 19 -10.91 4.73 -13.26
C ASP A 19 -10.04 4.04 -12.20
N TYR A 20 -10.23 4.39 -10.92
CA TYR A 20 -9.42 3.89 -9.82
C TYR A 20 -10.21 3.03 -8.83
N HIS A 21 -11.46 2.67 -9.14
CA HIS A 21 -12.33 1.92 -8.22
C HIS A 21 -11.67 0.63 -7.67
N SER A 22 -10.90 -0.07 -8.52
CA SER A 22 -10.18 -1.29 -8.16
C SER A 22 -9.12 -1.05 -7.08
N ILE A 23 -8.39 0.08 -7.14
CA ILE A 23 -7.41 0.48 -6.13
C ILE A 23 -8.12 0.76 -4.81
N PHE A 24 -9.19 1.55 -4.82
CA PHE A 24 -9.97 1.86 -3.61
C PHE A 24 -10.51 0.58 -2.96
N LEU A 25 -11.11 -0.31 -3.74
CA LEU A 25 -11.65 -1.58 -3.26
C LEU A 25 -10.55 -2.50 -2.71
N SER A 26 -9.39 -2.56 -3.37
CA SER A 26 -8.27 -3.38 -2.93
C SER A 26 -7.69 -2.90 -1.59
N ILE A 27 -7.49 -1.59 -1.42
CA ILE A 27 -7.02 -1.02 -0.15
C ILE A 27 -8.04 -1.27 0.96
N PHE A 28 -9.33 -1.07 0.68
CA PHE A 28 -10.38 -1.35 1.65
C PHE A 28 -10.42 -2.83 2.07
N ALA A 29 -10.31 -3.75 1.09
CA ALA A 29 -10.23 -5.18 1.35
C ALA A 29 -9.00 -5.54 2.20
N LEU A 30 -7.83 -4.97 1.91
CA LEU A 30 -6.61 -5.20 2.68
C LEU A 30 -6.74 -4.71 4.13
N ILE A 31 -7.35 -3.54 4.37
CA ILE A 31 -7.61 -3.05 5.73
C ILE A 31 -8.55 -4.01 6.48
N ILE A 32 -9.57 -4.55 5.82
CA ILE A 32 -10.48 -5.53 6.41
C ILE A 32 -9.73 -6.82 6.77
N ILE A 33 -8.92 -7.35 5.85
CA ILE A 33 -8.11 -8.55 6.09
C ILE A 33 -7.13 -8.31 7.25
N ASP A 34 -6.47 -7.16 7.28
CA ASP A 34 -5.58 -6.76 8.36
C ASP A 34 -6.31 -6.71 9.71
N TRP A 35 -7.49 -6.11 9.75
CA TRP A 35 -8.30 -6.06 10.96
C TRP A 35 -8.71 -7.44 11.45
N PHE A 36 -9.18 -8.32 10.56
CA PHE A 36 -9.54 -9.70 10.92
C PHE A 36 -8.33 -10.50 11.41
N THR A 37 -7.19 -10.41 10.71
CA THR A 37 -5.97 -11.13 11.10
C THR A 37 -5.42 -10.62 12.44
N GLY A 38 -5.41 -9.30 12.66
CA GLY A 38 -5.00 -8.71 13.94
C GLY A 38 -5.93 -9.05 15.10
N ALA A 39 -7.25 -9.04 14.87
CA ALA A 39 -8.22 -9.47 15.87
C ALA A 39 -8.05 -10.95 16.23
N TYR A 40 -7.85 -11.81 15.23
CA TYR A 40 -7.64 -13.24 15.46
C TYR A 40 -6.31 -13.52 16.18
N ALA A 41 -5.23 -12.84 15.81
CA ALA A 41 -3.94 -12.93 16.51
C ALA A 41 -4.07 -12.54 17.99
N ALA A 42 -4.78 -11.45 18.29
CA ALA A 42 -5.01 -11.00 19.67
C ALA A 42 -5.78 -12.05 20.49
N VAL A 43 -6.85 -12.62 19.92
CA VAL A 43 -7.64 -13.67 20.60
C VAL A 43 -6.79 -14.92 20.85
N LYS A 44 -6.02 -15.36 19.85
CA LYS A 44 -5.15 -16.53 19.97
C LYS A 44 -4.08 -16.37 21.06
N ASN A 45 -3.58 -15.15 21.24
CA ASN A 45 -2.56 -14.82 22.25
C ASN A 45 -3.16 -14.50 23.63
N GLY A 46 -4.47 -14.67 23.83
CA GLY A 46 -5.14 -14.37 25.10
C GLY A 46 -5.26 -12.88 25.41
N GLU A 47 -5.04 -12.01 24.43
CA GLU A 47 -5.09 -10.57 24.60
C GLU A 47 -6.53 -10.05 24.48
N LYS A 48 -6.96 -9.20 25.43
CA LYS A 48 -8.27 -8.55 25.34
C LYS A 48 -8.31 -7.58 24.15
N VAL A 49 -9.30 -7.74 23.27
CA VAL A 49 -9.61 -6.76 22.21
C VAL A 49 -10.24 -5.53 22.88
N ARG A 50 -9.49 -4.43 22.92
CA ARG A 50 -9.95 -3.14 23.46
C ARG A 50 -10.12 -2.14 22.33
N SER A 51 -10.97 -1.13 22.53
CA SER A 51 -11.17 -0.02 21.58
C SER A 51 -9.87 0.64 21.12
N LYS A 52 -8.87 0.75 22.02
CA LYS A 52 -7.52 1.25 21.69
C LYS A 52 -6.82 0.46 20.58
N LYS A 53 -7.12 -0.83 20.40
CA LYS A 53 -6.56 -1.69 19.34
C LYS A 53 -7.31 -1.59 18.01
N VAL A 54 -8.57 -1.13 18.04
CA VAL A 54 -9.40 -0.92 16.84
C VAL A 54 -9.18 0.47 16.25
N ARG A 55 -8.81 1.44 17.10
CA ARG A 55 -8.52 2.83 16.70
C ARG A 55 -7.54 2.95 15.52
N PRO A 56 -6.40 2.23 15.47
CA PRO A 56 -5.50 2.29 14.32
C PRO A 56 -6.17 1.86 13.01
N THR A 57 -7.04 0.85 13.03
CA THR A 57 -7.78 0.43 11.83
C THR A 57 -8.72 1.53 11.35
N VAL A 58 -9.44 2.19 12.26
CA VAL A 58 -10.32 3.33 11.92
C VAL A 58 -9.51 4.50 11.36
N GLU A 59 -8.36 4.81 11.96
CA GLU A 59 -7.45 5.84 11.47
C GLU A 59 -6.93 5.51 10.06
N LYS A 60 -6.53 4.25 9.78
CA LYS A 60 -6.16 3.81 8.43
C LYS A 60 -7.32 4.01 7.46
N SER A 61 -8.52 3.53 7.78
CA SER A 61 -9.70 3.64 6.90
C SER A 61 -10.03 5.10 6.56
N ALA A 62 -10.03 5.98 7.55
CA ALA A 62 -10.33 7.40 7.34
C ALA A 62 -9.21 8.11 6.57
N LEU A 63 -7.96 7.98 7.02
CA LEU A 63 -6.83 8.70 6.42
C LEU A 63 -6.50 8.19 5.01
N TYR A 64 -6.63 6.89 4.75
CA TYR A 64 -6.37 6.34 3.41
C TYR A 64 -7.45 6.77 2.43
N SER A 65 -8.72 6.84 2.86
CA SER A 65 -9.80 7.37 2.03
C SER A 65 -9.57 8.83 1.65
N VAL A 66 -9.19 9.67 2.62
CA VAL A 66 -8.87 11.08 2.37
C VAL A 66 -7.69 11.23 1.42
N ALA A 67 -6.61 10.46 1.65
CA ALA A 67 -5.43 10.51 0.81
C ALA A 67 -5.69 10.02 -0.63
N LEU A 68 -6.46 8.93 -0.80
CA LEU A 68 -6.83 8.42 -2.12
C LEU A 68 -7.73 9.39 -2.90
N VAL A 69 -8.65 10.07 -2.21
CA VAL A 69 -9.46 11.14 -2.83
C VAL A 69 -8.56 12.30 -3.25
N ALA A 70 -7.68 12.78 -2.37
CA ALA A 70 -6.79 13.89 -2.65
C ALA A 70 -5.86 13.60 -3.84
N VAL A 71 -5.20 12.44 -3.86
CA VAL A 71 -4.31 12.06 -4.96
C VAL A 71 -5.07 11.84 -6.27
N THR A 72 -6.32 11.35 -6.23
CA THR A 72 -7.17 11.22 -7.42
C THR A 72 -7.50 12.60 -8.00
N ILE A 73 -7.85 13.57 -7.15
CA ILE A 73 -8.09 14.95 -7.58
C ILE A 73 -6.83 15.53 -8.23
N ILE A 74 -5.67 15.32 -7.63
CA ILE A 74 -4.38 15.77 -8.18
C ILE A 74 -4.13 15.13 -9.55
N GLN A 75 -4.24 13.80 -9.64
CA GLN A 75 -4.00 13.04 -10.87
C GLN A 75 -4.92 13.45 -12.01
N LYS A 76 -6.21 13.69 -11.74
CA LYS A 76 -7.19 14.00 -12.78
C LYS A 76 -7.25 15.47 -13.17
N THR A 77 -6.90 16.37 -12.25
CA THR A 77 -7.12 17.81 -12.45
C THR A 77 -5.85 18.54 -12.84
N PHE A 78 -4.69 18.13 -12.32
CA PHE A 78 -3.45 18.89 -12.44
C PHE A 78 -2.35 18.16 -13.19
N LEU A 79 -2.44 16.84 -13.34
CA LEU A 79 -1.42 16.06 -14.02
C LEU A 79 -1.81 15.73 -15.47
N PRO A 80 -0.86 15.81 -16.42
CA PRO A 80 -1.06 15.30 -17.77
C PRO A 80 -1.35 13.80 -17.77
N VAL A 81 -2.05 13.32 -18.80
CA VAL A 81 -2.44 11.91 -18.95
C VAL A 81 -1.20 10.98 -18.97
N ASP A 82 -0.10 11.42 -19.57
CA ASP A 82 1.13 10.63 -19.71
C ASP A 82 2.08 10.72 -18.50
N SER A 83 1.63 11.33 -17.40
CA SER A 83 2.40 11.42 -16.17
C SER A 83 2.41 10.10 -15.38
N ILE A 84 3.30 10.00 -14.40
CA ILE A 84 3.29 8.90 -13.44
C ILE A 84 1.93 8.84 -12.76
N ASN A 85 1.30 7.67 -12.76
CA ASN A 85 0.04 7.44 -12.09
C ASN A 85 0.23 7.48 -10.57
N LEU A 86 0.01 8.64 -9.96
CA LEU A 86 0.17 8.87 -8.54
C LEU A 86 -0.82 8.06 -7.71
N VAL A 87 -2.03 7.81 -8.22
CA VAL A 87 -3.04 7.01 -7.52
C VAL A 87 -2.53 5.57 -7.35
N LEU A 88 -1.94 5.01 -8.41
CA LEU A 88 -1.32 3.69 -8.36
C LEU A 88 -0.10 3.67 -7.45
N LEU A 89 0.76 4.69 -7.50
CA LEU A 89 1.96 4.78 -6.67
C LEU A 89 1.62 4.83 -5.17
N ILE A 90 0.76 5.78 -4.78
CA ILE A 90 0.34 5.95 -3.38
C ILE A 90 -0.50 4.75 -2.91
N GLY A 91 -1.39 4.25 -3.76
CA GLY A 91 -2.15 3.03 -3.49
C GLY A 91 -1.23 1.83 -3.26
N SER A 92 -0.18 1.65 -4.07
CA SER A 92 0.79 0.57 -3.88
C SER A 92 1.54 0.68 -2.56
N PHE A 93 1.92 1.89 -2.16
CA PHE A 93 2.55 2.12 -0.85
C PHE A 93 1.63 1.74 0.31
N MET A 94 0.36 2.15 0.25
CA MET A 94 -0.65 1.76 1.25
C MET A 94 -0.88 0.25 1.26
N ALA A 95 -1.01 -0.38 0.09
CA ALA A 95 -1.20 -1.83 -0.03
C ALA A 95 -0.03 -2.60 0.58
N PHE A 96 1.20 -2.16 0.32
CA PHE A 96 2.40 -2.77 0.87
C PHE A 96 2.45 -2.64 2.40
N ARG A 97 2.08 -1.47 2.92
CA ARG A 97 2.01 -1.22 4.36
C ARG A 97 0.97 -2.13 5.03
N GLU A 98 -0.21 -2.32 4.44
CA GLU A 98 -1.20 -3.26 4.96
C GLU A 98 -0.75 -4.72 4.85
N LEU A 99 -0.08 -5.10 3.76
CA LEU A 99 0.51 -6.43 3.61
C LEU A 99 1.53 -6.73 4.72
N LEU A 100 2.42 -5.80 5.05
CA LEU A 100 3.38 -5.98 6.13
C LEU A 100 2.70 -6.20 7.49
N SER A 101 1.63 -5.45 7.76
CA SER A 101 0.80 -5.60 8.97
C SER A 101 0.12 -6.97 9.03
N ILE A 102 -0.42 -7.44 7.90
CA ILE A 102 -1.00 -8.79 7.79
C ILE A 102 0.07 -9.86 8.05
N LEU A 103 1.26 -9.73 7.46
CA LEU A 103 2.36 -10.69 7.67
C LEU A 103 2.80 -10.75 9.14
N GLU A 104 2.79 -9.62 9.85
CA GLU A 104 3.02 -9.56 11.30
C GLU A 104 1.98 -10.39 12.06
N ASN A 105 0.71 -10.15 11.78
CA ASN A 105 -0.39 -10.86 12.43
C ASN A 105 -0.35 -12.36 12.13
N VAL A 106 -0.10 -12.75 10.88
CA VAL A 106 0.03 -14.16 10.49
C VAL A 106 1.25 -14.81 11.14
N SER A 107 2.37 -14.11 11.24
CA SER A 107 3.57 -14.57 11.97
C SER A 107 3.22 -14.87 13.43
N ASN A 108 2.48 -13.98 14.09
CA ASN A 108 2.03 -14.17 15.47
C ASN A 108 1.05 -15.35 15.62
N ILE A 109 0.19 -15.59 14.63
CA ILE A 109 -0.74 -16.73 14.64
C ILE A 109 -0.01 -18.05 14.40
N THR A 110 0.92 -18.10 13.46
CA THR A 110 1.53 -19.35 12.98
C THR A 110 2.84 -19.71 13.68
N ASN A 111 3.41 -18.78 14.47
CA ASN A 111 4.76 -18.87 15.03
C ASN A 111 5.87 -19.02 13.96
N LEU A 112 5.57 -18.70 12.70
CA LEU A 112 6.56 -18.66 11.62
C LEU A 112 7.04 -17.22 11.45
N PRO A 113 8.36 -16.93 11.46
CA PRO A 113 8.89 -15.58 11.39
C PRO A 113 8.84 -15.01 9.95
N LEU A 114 7.65 -14.89 9.37
CA LEU A 114 7.41 -14.50 7.97
C LEU A 114 8.05 -13.15 7.61
N LEU A 115 7.94 -12.16 8.49
CA LEU A 115 8.58 -10.85 8.29
C LEU A 115 10.11 -10.94 8.26
N ARG A 116 10.69 -11.85 9.04
CA ARG A 116 12.15 -12.06 9.03
C ARG A 116 12.60 -12.65 7.71
N TYR A 117 11.90 -13.67 7.21
CA TYR A 117 12.17 -14.24 5.89
C TYR A 117 12.04 -13.21 4.78
N PHE A 118 10.98 -12.38 4.83
CA PHE A 118 10.79 -11.31 3.88
C PHE A 118 11.93 -10.28 3.92
N LYS A 119 12.34 -9.81 5.10
CA LYS A 119 13.49 -8.90 5.27
C LYS A 119 14.77 -9.50 4.70
N THR A 120 15.06 -10.77 4.99
CA THR A 120 16.24 -11.45 4.46
C THR A 120 16.26 -11.51 2.93
N ILE A 121 15.09 -11.64 2.28
CA ILE A 121 15.00 -11.58 0.81
C ILE A 121 15.32 -10.17 0.32
N VAL A 122 14.77 -9.13 0.96
CA VAL A 122 15.04 -7.73 0.58
C VAL A 122 16.52 -7.38 0.76
N ASP A 123 17.12 -7.75 1.89
CA ASP A 123 18.51 -7.46 2.20
C ASP A 123 19.46 -8.13 1.19
N LYS A 124 19.23 -9.40 0.86
CA LYS A 124 20.00 -10.12 -0.17
C LYS A 124 19.91 -9.46 -1.55
N ASN A 125 18.74 -9.00 -1.94
CA ASN A 125 18.59 -8.33 -3.23
C ASN A 125 19.33 -6.98 -3.23
N LYS A 126 19.33 -6.26 -2.10
CA LYS A 126 20.08 -5.01 -1.97
C LYS A 126 21.58 -5.21 -2.16
N GLU A 127 22.15 -6.25 -1.55
CA GLU A 127 23.57 -6.62 -1.74
C GLU A 127 23.88 -6.90 -3.22
N VAL A 128 23.03 -7.66 -3.91
CA VAL A 128 23.19 -7.93 -5.36
C VAL A 128 23.11 -6.64 -6.20
N PHE A 129 22.23 -5.71 -5.85
CA PHE A 129 22.14 -4.40 -6.52
C PHE A 129 23.39 -3.54 -6.29
N ASP A 130 23.90 -3.51 -5.07
CA ASP A 130 25.11 -2.76 -4.72
C ASP A 130 26.33 -3.34 -5.45
N ASP A 131 26.48 -4.67 -5.51
CA ASP A 131 27.54 -5.37 -6.25
C ASP A 131 27.49 -5.09 -7.77
N MET A 132 26.28 -5.04 -8.36
CA MET A 132 26.12 -4.69 -9.78
C MET A 132 26.50 -3.24 -10.08
N GLN A 133 26.29 -2.30 -9.16
CA GLN A 133 26.72 -0.91 -9.35
C GLN A 133 28.25 -0.77 -9.22
N LEU A 134 28.87 -1.53 -8.31
CA LEU A 134 30.31 -1.55 -8.14
C LEU A 134 31.04 -2.15 -9.36
N ASP A 135 30.53 -3.23 -9.96
CA ASP A 135 31.10 -3.84 -11.18
C ASP A 135 31.02 -2.88 -12.39
N LYS A 136 29.88 -2.19 -12.57
CA LYS A 136 29.73 -1.18 -13.64
C LYS A 136 30.73 -0.04 -13.49
N SER A 137 30.88 0.53 -12.29
CA SER A 137 31.83 1.63 -12.08
C SER A 137 33.30 1.22 -12.25
N THR A 138 33.61 -0.07 -12.08
CA THR A 138 34.96 -0.62 -12.22
C THR A 138 35.29 -0.91 -13.69
N LYS A 139 34.31 -1.29 -14.51
CA LYS A 139 34.47 -1.46 -15.96
C LYS A 139 34.64 -0.14 -16.68
N ASP A 140 33.80 0.86 -16.39
CA ASP A 140 33.90 2.19 -17.01
C ASP A 140 35.28 2.84 -16.76
N LYS A 141 35.86 2.66 -15.56
CA LYS A 141 37.22 3.14 -15.25
C LYS A 141 38.35 2.42 -15.99
N LYS A 142 38.17 1.14 -16.35
CA LYS A 142 39.20 0.38 -17.09
C LYS A 142 39.25 0.78 -18.56
N ASP A 143 38.10 1.06 -19.15
CA ASP A 143 37.99 1.50 -20.55
C ASP A 143 38.51 2.94 -20.75
N GLU A 144 38.43 3.80 -19.73
CA GLU A 144 39.06 5.15 -19.77
C GLU A 144 40.60 5.14 -19.62
N THR A 145 41.18 4.05 -19.11
CA THR A 145 42.63 3.95 -18.83
C THR A 145 43.43 3.16 -19.86
N THR A 146 42.78 2.65 -20.91
CA THR A 146 43.45 1.91 -21.99
C THR A 146 43.55 2.82 -23.24
N PRO A 147 44.75 3.33 -23.59
CA PRO A 147 44.97 4.14 -24.79
C PRO A 147 44.93 3.34 -26.09
#